data_AF-A0AB33V7X5-F1
#
_entry.id   AF-A0AB33V7X5-F1
#
_cell.length_a   1.000
_cell.length_b   1.000
_cell.length_c   1.000
_cell.angle_alpha   90.00
_cell.angle_beta   90.00
_cell.angle_gamma   90.00
#
_symmetry.space_group_name_H-M   'P 1'
#
loop_
_entity.id
_entity.type
_entity.pdbx_description
1 polymer ?
#
loop_
_entity_poly.entity_id
_entity_poly.type
_entity_poly.pdbx_seq_one_letter_code
_entity_poly.pdbx_strand_id
1 'polypeptide(L)'
;MAQTNMKPIACRFAALASLAALPVLAHAQTIPLPDVLAAEHALSLGKPVTATIDLSRCTGDTATTPAGTTRGGVTVNPYRIQPDNTLSFSDTHFTVRSDGTPITQFLRYTIDATGTARFASYIFAMPAYTLQSHVSYTCKLGEGVKLFAQF
;
A
#
# COMPACT_ATOMS: atom_id res chain seq x y z
N MET A 1 -43.07 -58.52 48.48
CA MET A 1 -41.77 -58.08 49.05
C MET A 1 -40.75 -58.01 47.93
N ALA A 2 -40.13 -56.84 47.80
CA ALA A 2 -38.88 -56.47 47.13
C ALA A 2 -38.52 -57.04 45.73
N GLN A 3 -38.60 -56.13 44.75
CA GLN A 3 -37.76 -56.06 43.55
C GLN A 3 -36.26 -56.05 43.92
N THR A 4 -35.40 -56.61 43.05
CA THR A 4 -34.36 -55.82 42.37
C THR A 4 -33.76 -56.61 41.21
N ASN A 5 -33.91 -56.03 40.02
CA ASN A 5 -33.46 -56.52 38.73
C ASN A 5 -32.19 -55.71 38.39
N MET A 6 -31.03 -56.37 38.35
CA MET A 6 -29.74 -55.70 38.11
C MET A 6 -29.52 -55.55 36.60
N LYS A 7 -29.81 -54.37 36.07
CA LYS A 7 -29.56 -54.00 34.67
C LYS A 7 -28.11 -53.54 34.51
N PRO A 8 -27.38 -53.98 33.47
CA PRO A 8 -26.04 -53.49 33.20
C PRO A 8 -26.10 -52.04 32.72
N ILE A 9 -25.38 -51.16 33.40
CA ILE A 9 -25.14 -49.78 32.96
C ILE A 9 -24.17 -49.86 31.78
N ALA A 10 -24.72 -49.86 30.57
CA ALA A 10 -23.95 -49.68 29.35
C ALA A 10 -23.40 -48.25 29.36
N CYS A 11 -22.13 -48.11 29.71
CA CYS A 11 -21.37 -46.87 29.60
C CYS A 11 -21.23 -46.57 28.09
N ARG A 12 -22.15 -45.77 27.55
CA ARG A 12 -22.06 -45.25 26.19
C ARG A 12 -20.92 -44.22 26.17
N PHE A 13 -19.73 -44.66 25.78
CA PHE A 13 -18.65 -43.76 25.40
C PHE A 13 -19.10 -42.93 24.20
N ALA A 14 -19.56 -41.70 24.47
CA ALA A 14 -19.75 -40.70 23.43
C ALA A 14 -18.36 -40.30 22.92
N ALA A 15 -17.94 -40.89 21.80
CA ALA A 15 -16.77 -40.43 21.07
C ALA A 15 -17.05 -39.02 20.55
N LEU A 16 -16.58 -38.01 21.28
CA LEU A 16 -16.47 -36.64 20.76
C LEU A 16 -15.43 -36.68 19.64
N ALA A 17 -15.90 -36.77 18.40
CA ALA A 17 -15.08 -36.52 17.23
C ALA A 17 -14.69 -35.04 17.22
N SER A 18 -13.52 -34.73 17.78
CA SER A 18 -12.89 -33.42 17.66
C SER A 18 -12.58 -33.17 16.18
N LEU A 19 -13.42 -32.39 15.49
CA LEU A 19 -13.06 -31.81 14.20
C LEU A 19 -11.85 -30.90 14.43
N ALA A 20 -10.67 -31.38 14.04
CA ALA A 20 -9.49 -30.56 13.93
C ALA A 20 -9.73 -29.51 12.82
N ALA A 21 -10.11 -28.30 13.21
CA ALA A 21 -10.13 -27.15 12.32
C ALA A 21 -8.68 -26.84 11.94
N LEU A 22 -8.23 -27.33 10.78
CA LEU A 22 -6.97 -26.91 10.19
C LEU A 22 -7.06 -25.40 9.92
N PRO A 23 -6.15 -24.58 10.46
CA PRO A 23 -6.15 -23.15 10.14
C PRO A 23 -5.83 -23.02 8.65
N VAL A 24 -6.80 -22.53 7.88
CA VAL A 24 -6.53 -22.11 6.51
C VAL A 24 -5.59 -20.90 6.62
N LEU A 25 -4.34 -21.09 6.23
CA LEU A 25 -3.40 -19.98 6.05
C LEU A 25 -3.88 -19.16 4.84
N ALA A 26 -4.72 -18.17 5.10
CA ALA A 26 -5.08 -17.17 4.11
C ALA A 26 -3.82 -16.37 3.76
N HIS A 27 -3.23 -16.67 2.60
CA HIS A 27 -2.15 -15.88 2.04
C HIS A 27 -2.78 -14.65 1.39
N ALA A 28 -2.47 -13.46 1.90
CA ALA A 28 -2.93 -12.22 1.29
C ALA A 28 -2.43 -12.16 -0.16
N GLN A 29 -3.35 -12.15 -1.12
CA GLN A 29 -2.99 -12.10 -2.53
C GLN A 29 -2.68 -10.65 -2.90
N THR A 30 -1.50 -10.41 -3.46
CA THR A 30 -1.14 -9.09 -4.00
C THR A 30 -1.57 -9.03 -5.45
N ILE A 31 -2.54 -8.17 -5.76
CA ILE A 31 -3.13 -8.06 -7.09
C ILE A 31 -2.75 -6.70 -7.69
N PRO A 32 -2.16 -6.64 -8.89
CA PRO A 32 -1.90 -5.38 -9.57
C PRO A 32 -3.21 -4.68 -9.95
N LEU A 33 -3.26 -3.38 -9.73
CA LEU A 33 -4.41 -2.55 -10.08
C LEU A 33 -4.12 -1.83 -11.40
N PRO A 34 -4.90 -2.10 -12.47
CA PRO A 34 -4.57 -1.65 -13.82
C PRO A 34 -4.83 -0.16 -14.05
N ASP A 35 -5.74 0.44 -13.30
CA ASP A 35 -6.19 1.81 -13.48
C ASP A 35 -6.59 2.47 -12.13
N VAL A 36 -6.94 3.76 -12.19
CA VAL A 36 -7.36 4.53 -11.02
C VAL A 36 -8.70 4.04 -10.48
N LEU A 37 -9.61 3.57 -11.33
CA LEU A 37 -10.93 3.07 -10.90
C LEU A 37 -10.79 1.81 -10.04
N ALA A 38 -9.93 0.89 -10.42
CA ALA A 38 -9.61 -0.30 -9.63
C ALA A 38 -8.95 0.05 -8.30
N ALA A 39 -8.07 1.07 -8.29
CA ALA A 39 -7.45 1.58 -7.08
C ALA A 39 -8.47 2.24 -6.13
N GLU A 40 -9.34 3.10 -6.65
CA GLU A 40 -10.43 3.73 -5.91
C GLU A 40 -11.37 2.68 -5.32
N HIS A 41 -11.75 1.68 -6.11
CA HIS A 41 -12.61 0.58 -5.63
C HIS A 41 -11.95 -0.18 -4.48
N ALA A 42 -10.67 -0.57 -4.60
CA ALA A 42 -9.95 -1.24 -3.52
C ALA A 42 -9.87 -0.36 -2.25
N LEU A 43 -9.49 0.91 -2.42
CA LEU A 43 -9.36 1.87 -1.32
C LEU A 43 -10.70 2.13 -0.61
N SER A 44 -11.80 2.27 -1.35
CA SER A 44 -13.14 2.50 -0.79
C SER A 44 -13.68 1.28 -0.01
N LEU A 45 -13.21 0.07 -0.34
CA LEU A 45 -13.45 -1.14 0.43
C LEU A 45 -12.54 -1.28 1.66
N GLY A 46 -11.67 -0.29 1.93
CA GLY A 46 -10.69 -0.33 3.01
C GLY A 46 -9.56 -1.33 2.78
N LYS A 47 -9.33 -1.77 1.54
CA LYS A 47 -8.22 -2.68 1.23
C LYS A 47 -6.89 -1.93 1.27
N PRO A 48 -5.82 -2.52 1.84
CA PRO A 48 -4.49 -1.94 1.75
C PRO A 48 -4.05 -1.84 0.30
N VAL A 49 -3.69 -0.62 -0.13
CA VAL A 49 -3.10 -0.36 -1.45
C VAL A 49 -1.69 0.16 -1.27
N THR A 50 -0.77 -0.36 -2.09
CA THR A 50 0.62 0.10 -2.15
C THR A 50 0.92 0.65 -3.54
N ALA A 51 1.74 1.67 -3.60
CA ALA A 51 2.30 2.20 -4.83
C ALA A 51 3.80 1.91 -4.86
N THR A 52 4.30 1.45 -6.00
CA THR A 52 5.75 1.36 -6.26
C THR A 52 6.11 2.32 -7.37
N ILE A 53 7.29 2.92 -7.27
CA ILE A 53 7.83 3.83 -8.27
C ILE A 53 9.20 3.36 -8.74
N ASP A 54 9.44 3.49 -10.04
CA ASP A 54 10.74 3.33 -10.68
C ASP A 54 11.03 4.58 -11.52
N LEU A 55 11.83 5.50 -10.96
CA LEU A 55 12.12 6.78 -11.61
C LEU A 55 12.99 6.63 -12.87
N SER A 56 13.66 5.49 -13.06
CA SER A 56 14.39 5.21 -14.31
C SER A 56 13.45 5.02 -15.51
N ARG A 57 12.15 4.84 -15.24
CA ARG A 57 11.09 4.72 -16.25
C ARG A 57 10.20 5.96 -16.33
N CYS A 58 10.68 7.08 -15.79
CA CYS A 58 9.96 8.36 -15.78
C CYS A 58 10.79 9.45 -16.46
N THR A 59 10.11 10.51 -16.89
CA THR A 59 10.72 11.68 -17.50
C THR A 59 10.66 12.85 -16.53
N GLY A 60 11.76 13.58 -16.37
CA GLY A 60 11.76 14.81 -15.56
C GLY A 60 10.85 15.87 -16.17
N ASP A 61 10.11 16.61 -15.33
CA ASP A 61 9.11 17.57 -15.81
C ASP A 61 9.70 18.85 -16.40
N THR A 62 11.00 19.09 -16.20
CA THR A 62 11.74 20.19 -16.81
C THR A 62 12.97 19.65 -17.52
N ALA A 63 13.48 20.41 -18.50
CA ALA A 63 14.73 20.09 -19.17
C ALA A 63 15.96 20.04 -18.24
N THR A 64 15.85 20.62 -17.04
CA THR A 64 16.91 20.65 -16.02
C THR A 64 16.73 19.62 -14.91
N THR A 65 15.60 18.89 -14.89
CA THR A 65 15.38 17.83 -13.90
C THR A 65 16.29 16.66 -14.26
N PRO A 66 17.17 16.20 -13.34
CA PRO A 66 18.05 15.06 -13.60
C PRO A 66 17.25 13.80 -13.94
N ALA A 67 17.86 12.87 -14.67
CA ALA A 67 17.26 11.56 -14.90
C ALA A 67 17.02 10.85 -13.56
N GLY A 68 15.84 10.25 -13.43
CA GLY A 68 15.48 9.49 -12.25
C GLY A 68 16.28 8.18 -12.17
N THR A 69 16.86 7.87 -11.02
CA THR A 69 17.68 6.66 -10.83
C THR A 69 17.21 5.78 -9.67
N THR A 70 16.26 6.26 -8.87
CA THR A 70 15.83 5.59 -7.66
C THR A 70 14.52 4.82 -7.86
N ARG A 71 14.34 3.80 -7.03
CA ARG A 71 13.12 3.01 -6.93
C ARG A 71 12.64 3.03 -5.49
N GLY A 72 11.33 3.00 -5.29
CA GLY A 72 10.74 3.07 -3.96
C GLY A 72 9.32 2.56 -3.94
N GLY A 73 8.71 2.62 -2.76
CA GLY A 73 7.31 2.29 -2.58
C GLY A 73 6.72 2.93 -1.34
N VAL A 74 5.41 3.01 -1.30
CA VAL A 74 4.65 3.66 -0.24
C VAL A 74 3.28 2.99 -0.10
N THR A 75 2.77 2.89 1.13
CA THR A 75 1.36 2.56 1.34
C THR A 75 0.51 3.78 1.02
N VAL A 76 -0.53 3.61 0.22
CA VAL A 76 -1.42 4.69 -0.19
C VAL A 76 -2.34 5.04 0.98
N ASN A 77 -1.88 5.93 1.87
CA ASN A 77 -2.65 6.47 2.99
C ASN A 77 -1.98 7.75 3.56
N PRO A 78 -2.72 8.86 3.77
CA PRO A 78 -4.08 9.11 3.30
C PRO A 78 -4.13 9.35 1.78
N TYR A 79 -5.31 9.19 1.19
CA TYR A 79 -5.55 9.44 -0.23
C TYR A 79 -6.76 10.36 -0.43
N ARG A 80 -6.86 10.91 -1.63
CA ARG A 80 -8.02 11.68 -2.11
C ARG A 80 -8.27 11.38 -3.59
N ILE A 81 -9.54 11.16 -3.95
CA ILE A 81 -10.01 11.19 -5.34
C ILE A 81 -10.56 12.58 -5.62
N GLN A 82 -10.09 13.23 -6.69
CA GLN A 82 -10.56 14.54 -7.12
C GLN A 82 -11.79 14.40 -8.04
N PRO A 83 -12.59 15.47 -8.27
CA PRO A 83 -13.77 15.41 -9.14
C PRO A 83 -13.47 15.00 -10.60
N ASP A 84 -12.23 15.16 -11.05
CA ASP A 84 -11.75 14.74 -12.36
C ASP A 84 -11.21 13.29 -12.38
N ASN A 85 -11.48 12.52 -11.32
CA ASN A 85 -11.00 11.16 -11.08
C ASN A 85 -9.47 11.06 -10.93
N THR A 86 -8.78 12.14 -10.56
CA THR A 86 -7.36 12.07 -10.20
C THR A 86 -7.20 11.50 -8.79
N LEU A 87 -6.53 10.36 -8.67
CA LEU A 87 -6.05 9.85 -7.38
C LEU A 87 -4.84 10.66 -6.91
N SER A 88 -4.86 11.10 -5.67
CA SER A 88 -3.76 11.85 -5.05
C SER A 88 -3.44 11.29 -3.66
N PHE A 89 -2.16 11.13 -3.37
CA PHE A 89 -1.67 10.73 -2.05
C PHE A 89 -0.28 11.31 -1.82
N SER A 90 0.18 11.25 -0.58
CA SER A 90 1.48 11.78 -0.19
C SER A 90 2.08 11.00 0.95
N ASP A 91 3.40 11.11 1.09
CA ASP A 91 4.15 10.63 2.23
C ASP A 91 5.06 11.72 2.77
N THR A 92 5.33 11.66 4.07
CA THR A 92 6.32 12.52 4.72
C THR A 92 7.42 11.64 5.29
N HIS A 93 8.61 11.78 4.74
CA HIS A 93 9.78 11.01 5.14
C HIS A 93 10.76 11.91 5.90
N PHE A 94 10.73 11.83 7.23
CA PHE A 94 11.77 12.44 8.08
C PHE A 94 12.98 11.50 8.14
N THR A 95 14.15 12.02 7.79
CA THR A 95 15.37 11.21 7.73
C THR A 95 16.63 12.05 7.89
N VAL A 96 17.78 11.41 7.81
CA VAL A 96 19.10 12.04 7.90
C VAL A 96 19.83 11.86 6.56
N ARG A 97 20.37 12.95 6.02
CA ARG A 97 21.16 12.92 4.78
C ARG A 97 22.51 12.22 5.03
N SER A 98 23.19 11.81 3.97
CA SER A 98 24.56 11.25 4.02
C SER A 98 25.59 12.11 4.78
N ASP A 99 25.37 13.42 4.89
CA ASP A 99 26.23 14.35 5.64
C ASP A 99 25.86 14.47 7.13
N GLY A 100 24.88 13.70 7.62
CA GLY A 100 24.43 13.71 9.01
C GLY A 100 23.37 14.78 9.33
N THR A 101 22.96 15.61 8.36
CA THR A 101 21.97 16.66 8.62
C THR A 101 20.52 16.12 8.55
N PRO A 102 19.63 16.54 9.48
CA PRO A 102 18.24 16.13 9.46
C PRO A 102 17.47 16.84 8.33
N ILE A 103 16.61 16.09 7.66
CA ILE A 103 15.75 16.58 6.59
C ILE A 103 14.33 16.04 6.75
N THR A 104 13.37 16.79 6.21
CA THR A 104 12.02 16.30 5.96
C THR A 104 11.79 16.31 4.45
N GLN A 105 11.38 15.17 3.91
CA GLN A 105 11.02 15.02 2.52
C GLN A 105 9.50 14.86 2.39
N PHE A 106 8.86 15.70 1.58
CA PHE A 106 7.45 15.54 1.21
C PHE A 106 7.38 14.93 -0.18
N LEU A 107 6.76 13.76 -0.27
CA LEU A 107 6.55 13.01 -1.49
C LEU A 107 5.09 13.15 -1.89
N ARG A 108 4.83 13.58 -3.12
CA ARG A 108 3.48 13.78 -3.65
C ARG A 108 3.29 12.96 -4.89
N TYR A 109 2.16 12.29 -4.98
CA TYR A 109 1.79 11.42 -6.08
C TYR A 109 0.40 11.84 -6.59
N THR A 110 0.26 11.98 -7.90
CA THR A 110 -1.04 12.14 -8.56
C THR A 110 -1.11 11.19 -9.73
N ILE A 111 -2.24 10.52 -9.93
CA ILE A 111 -2.48 9.65 -11.08
C ILE A 111 -3.84 10.04 -11.65
N ASP A 112 -3.86 10.54 -12.88
CA ASP A 112 -5.11 10.92 -13.54
C ASP A 112 -5.84 9.69 -14.14
N ALA A 113 -7.06 9.91 -14.61
CA ALA A 113 -7.89 8.86 -15.22
C ALA A 113 -7.29 8.24 -16.49
N THR A 114 -6.33 8.90 -17.14
CA THR A 114 -5.62 8.38 -18.32
C THR A 114 -4.44 7.49 -17.96
N GLY A 115 -4.09 7.42 -16.66
CA GLY A 115 -2.92 6.70 -16.17
C GLY A 115 -1.63 7.52 -16.23
N THR A 116 -1.70 8.82 -16.49
CA THR A 116 -0.54 9.70 -16.33
C THR A 116 -0.30 9.92 -14.85
N ALA A 117 0.88 9.51 -14.39
CA ALA A 117 1.28 9.62 -12.99
C ALA A 117 2.34 10.72 -12.84
N ARG A 118 2.19 11.58 -11.84
CA ARG A 118 3.20 12.58 -11.47
C ARG A 118 3.70 12.29 -10.08
N PHE A 119 5.01 12.30 -9.92
CA PHE A 119 5.71 12.21 -8.65
C PHE A 119 6.50 13.48 -8.41
N ALA A 120 6.33 14.11 -7.25
CA ALA A 120 7.14 15.25 -6.83
C ALA A 120 7.75 15.01 -5.45
N SER A 121 9.01 15.40 -5.29
CA SER A 121 9.76 15.32 -4.04
C SER A 121 10.26 16.71 -3.65
N TYR A 122 9.92 17.14 -2.44
CA TYR A 122 10.41 18.37 -1.84
C TYR A 122 11.26 18.00 -0.63
N ILE A 123 12.52 18.43 -0.60
CA ILE A 123 13.41 18.21 0.54
C ILE A 123 13.62 19.53 1.26
N PHE A 124 13.31 19.54 2.56
CA PHE A 124 13.49 20.68 3.44
C PHE A 124 14.57 20.39 4.48
N ALA A 125 15.43 21.37 4.75
CA ALA A 125 16.38 21.32 5.85
C ALA A 125 15.66 21.59 7.19
N MET A 126 16.02 20.82 8.21
CA MET A 126 15.48 20.96 9.56
C MET A 126 16.44 21.76 10.46
N PRO A 127 15.94 22.52 11.46
CA PRO A 127 14.53 22.65 11.85
C PRO A 127 13.76 23.78 11.12
N ALA A 128 14.45 24.60 10.32
CA ALA A 128 13.87 25.81 9.73
C ALA A 128 12.88 25.56 8.58
N TYR A 129 12.73 24.32 8.12
CA TYR A 129 11.96 23.96 6.91
C TYR A 129 12.34 24.81 5.70
N THR A 130 13.64 25.04 5.49
CA THR A 130 14.14 25.74 4.29
C THR A 130 14.20 24.77 3.12
N LEU A 131 13.54 25.07 2.00
CA LEU A 131 13.56 24.22 0.81
C LEU A 131 14.99 24.11 0.27
N GLN A 132 15.50 22.88 0.16
CA GLN A 132 16.85 22.58 -0.33
C GLN A 132 16.81 22.08 -1.77
N SER A 133 15.83 21.24 -2.09
CA SER A 133 15.66 20.73 -3.45
C SER A 133 14.21 20.36 -3.73
N HIS A 134 13.85 20.45 -5.00
CA HIS A 134 12.57 20.02 -5.52
C HIS A 134 12.79 19.39 -6.90
N VAL A 135 12.23 18.19 -7.08
CA VAL A 135 12.21 17.48 -8.37
C VAL A 135 10.83 16.93 -8.62
N SER A 136 10.45 16.83 -9.89
CA SER A 136 9.17 16.29 -10.31
C SER A 136 9.33 15.49 -11.59
N TYR A 137 8.64 14.35 -11.67
CA TYR A 137 8.72 13.40 -12.75
C TYR A 137 7.32 13.02 -13.23
N THR A 138 7.17 12.89 -14.53
CA THR A 138 6.00 12.30 -15.18
C THR A 138 6.31 10.84 -15.54
N CYS A 139 5.43 9.95 -15.11
CA CYS A 139 5.47 8.51 -15.26
C CYS A 139 4.14 8.04 -15.87
N LYS A 140 4.07 6.75 -16.19
CA LYS A 140 2.83 6.09 -16.60
C LYS A 140 2.48 4.95 -15.63
N LEU A 141 1.19 4.84 -15.30
CA LEU A 141 0.66 3.74 -14.51
C LEU A 141 0.85 2.41 -15.25
N GLY A 142 1.28 1.38 -14.53
CA GLY A 142 1.69 0.07 -15.07
C GLY A 142 3.15 0.02 -15.53
N GLU A 143 3.82 1.17 -15.67
CA GLU A 143 5.22 1.25 -16.07
C GLU A 143 6.10 1.79 -14.92
N GLY A 144 6.35 3.10 -14.89
CA GLY A 144 7.15 3.77 -13.86
C GLY A 144 6.44 3.93 -12.52
N VAL A 145 5.11 3.85 -12.50
CA VAL A 145 4.31 3.75 -11.27
C VAL A 145 3.41 2.53 -11.38
N LYS A 146 3.31 1.75 -10.31
CA LYS A 146 2.40 0.59 -10.23
C LYS A 146 1.65 0.61 -8.91
N LEU A 147 0.41 0.16 -8.95
CA LEU A 147 -0.46 0.03 -7.78
C LEU A 147 -0.79 -1.44 -7.54
N PHE A 148 -0.87 -1.81 -6.27
CA PHE A 148 -1.24 -3.16 -5.85
C PHE A 148 -2.18 -3.11 -4.67
N ALA A 149 -3.19 -3.98 -4.65
CA ALA A 149 -4.03 -4.20 -3.49
C ALA A 149 -3.71 -5.57 -2.85
N GLN A 150 -3.87 -5.65 -1.53
CA GLN A 150 -3.83 -6.91 -0.79
C GLN A 150 -5.25 -7.38 -0.50
N PHE A 151 -5.59 -8.59 -0.97
CA PHE A 151 -6.92 -9.21 -0.81
C PHE A 151 -6.91 -10.39 0.15
#